data_AF-D2RDB6-F1
#
_entry.id   AF-D2RDB6-F1
#
_cell.length_a   1.000
_cell.length_b   1.000
_cell.length_c   1.000
_cell.angle_alpha   90.00
_cell.angle_beta   90.00
_cell.angle_gamma   90.00
#
_symmetry.space_group_name_H-M   'P 1'
#
loop_
_entity.id
_entity.type
_entity.pdbx_description
1 polymer ?
#
loop_
_entity_poly.entity_id
_entity_poly.type
_entity_poly.pdbx_seq_one_letter_code
_entity_poly.pdbx_strand_id
1 'polypeptide(L)'
;MQVYERLKEILEELERINYVLRSKALERAIENIKIALHGEKVGSEGFEHSYIRHKLIEKIGGNVYIESGQTGLSKLGFRPDLVIIKDEEVIIAEIETDKGRALKKMRKVARLLKDLKSYPIIANRKVRVVFALSKWDERVLSFAESCGFEVLLFEGEDLRKP
;
A
#
# COMPACT_ATOMS: atom_id res chain seq x y z
N MET A 1 21.97 19.19 -5.51
CA MET A 1 22.10 19.29 -6.99
C MET A 1 22.85 18.10 -7.60
N GLN A 2 24.10 17.80 -7.25
CA GLN A 2 24.87 16.70 -7.87
C GLN A 2 24.22 15.30 -7.75
N VAL A 3 23.57 14.99 -6.62
CA VAL A 3 22.92 13.69 -6.40
C VAL A 3 21.70 13.48 -7.31
N TYR A 4 20.95 14.54 -7.62
CA TYR A 4 19.78 14.46 -8.50
C TYR A 4 20.19 14.24 -9.96
N GLU A 5 21.24 14.93 -10.42
CA GLU A 5 21.79 14.70 -11.76
C GLU A 5 22.34 13.28 -11.89
N ARG A 6 23.07 12.80 -10.88
CA ARG A 6 23.56 11.41 -10.88
C ARG A 6 22.42 10.40 -10.94
N LEU A 7 21.31 10.68 -10.27
CA LEU A 7 20.16 9.78 -10.26
C LEU A 7 19.41 9.77 -11.62
N LYS A 8 19.38 10.89 -12.36
CA LYS A 8 18.86 10.94 -13.74
C LYS A 8 19.71 10.11 -14.69
N GLU A 9 21.03 10.19 -14.59
CA GLU A 9 21.95 9.37 -15.40
C GLU A 9 21.67 7.86 -15.18
N ILE A 10 21.51 7.45 -13.91
CA ILE A 10 21.19 6.06 -13.55
C ILE A 10 19.83 5.65 -14.13
N LEU A 11 18.83 6.54 -14.10
CA LEU A 11 17.52 6.26 -14.67
C LEU A 11 17.61 5.96 -16.18
N GLU A 12 18.26 6.84 -16.94
CA GLU A 12 18.40 6.69 -18.39
C GLU A 12 19.16 5.42 -18.78
N GLU A 13 20.16 5.03 -17.98
CA GLU A 13 20.91 3.80 -18.20
C GLU A 13 20.05 2.57 -17.92
N LEU A 14 19.30 2.57 -16.83
CA LEU A 14 18.37 1.47 -16.50
C LEU A 14 17.26 1.32 -17.54
N GLU A 15 16.69 2.43 -18.04
CA GLU A 15 15.70 2.39 -19.12
C GLU A 15 16.25 1.77 -20.40
N ARG A 16 17.48 2.13 -20.79
CA ARG A 16 18.18 1.52 -21.93
C ARG A 16 18.42 0.03 -21.73
N ILE A 17 18.90 -0.37 -20.56
CA ILE A 17 19.11 -1.79 -20.23
C ILE A 17 17.78 -2.55 -20.26
N ASN A 18 16.73 -1.98 -19.69
CA ASN A 18 15.43 -2.64 -19.60
C ASN A 18 14.70 -2.71 -20.96
N TYR A 19 14.96 -1.78 -21.87
CA TYR A 19 14.47 -1.88 -23.25
C TYR A 19 14.97 -3.17 -23.93
N VAL A 20 16.23 -3.54 -23.66
CA VAL A 20 16.86 -4.76 -24.19
C VAL A 20 16.44 -6.00 -23.40
N LEU A 21 16.49 -5.95 -22.07
CA LEU A 21 16.27 -7.13 -21.23
C LEU A 21 14.81 -7.44 -20.92
N ARG A 22 13.91 -6.45 -21.03
CA ARG A 22 12.48 -6.54 -20.68
C ARG A 22 12.24 -7.21 -19.32
N SER A 23 12.99 -6.81 -18.30
CA SER A 23 12.96 -7.37 -16.96
C SER A 23 11.97 -6.64 -16.06
N LYS A 24 11.03 -7.38 -15.46
CA LYS A 24 10.09 -6.82 -14.47
C LYS A 24 10.78 -6.24 -13.24
N ALA A 25 11.95 -6.77 -12.87
CA ALA A 25 12.71 -6.25 -11.73
C ALA A 25 13.32 -4.88 -12.04
N LEU A 26 13.83 -4.69 -13.26
CA LEU A 26 14.35 -3.41 -13.72
C LEU A 26 13.23 -2.39 -13.93
N GLU A 27 12.09 -2.83 -14.44
CA GLU A 27 10.89 -1.99 -14.58
C GLU A 27 10.46 -1.37 -13.23
N ARG A 28 10.45 -2.16 -12.15
CA ARG A 28 10.19 -1.65 -10.79
C ARG A 28 11.27 -0.72 -10.27
N ALA A 29 12.54 -1.00 -10.56
CA ALA A 29 13.65 -0.15 -10.14
C ALA A 29 13.62 1.22 -10.83
N ILE A 30 13.34 1.24 -12.15
CA ILE A 30 13.11 2.45 -12.95
C ILE A 30 11.95 3.24 -12.37
N GLU A 31 10.83 2.57 -12.06
CA GLU A 31 9.67 3.21 -11.45
C GLU A 31 10.05 3.89 -10.13
N ASN A 32 10.71 3.18 -9.20
CA ASN A 32 11.16 3.76 -7.93
C ASN A 32 12.11 4.96 -8.08
N ILE A 33 13.00 4.94 -9.09
CA ILE A 33 13.93 6.04 -9.35
C ILE A 33 13.20 7.25 -9.93
N LYS A 34 12.24 7.04 -10.84
CA LYS A 34 11.35 8.12 -11.33
C LYS A 34 10.59 8.79 -10.19
N ILE A 35 10.10 8.00 -9.23
CA ILE A 35 9.46 8.49 -8.01
C ILE A 35 10.40 9.41 -7.24
N ALA A 36 11.62 8.96 -6.98
CA ALA A 36 12.62 9.71 -6.22
C ALA A 36 13.10 10.98 -6.94
N LEU A 37 13.18 10.95 -8.27
CA LEU A 37 13.68 12.06 -9.09
C LEU A 37 12.71 13.20 -9.27
N HIS A 38 11.41 12.91 -9.34
CA HIS A 38 10.43 13.92 -9.69
C HIS A 38 9.60 14.38 -8.50
N GLY A 39 9.41 13.57 -7.45
CA GLY A 39 8.37 13.87 -6.45
C GLY A 39 6.96 14.05 -7.05
N GLU A 40 6.85 13.92 -8.37
CA GLU A 40 5.75 14.31 -9.25
C GLU A 40 5.50 13.13 -10.20
N LYS A 41 4.42 12.42 -9.88
CA LYS A 41 3.55 11.61 -10.75
C LYS A 41 4.12 10.99 -12.03
N VAL A 42 4.06 9.66 -12.06
CA VAL A 42 3.55 8.93 -13.24
C VAL A 42 2.21 8.32 -12.83
N GLY A 43 1.12 8.68 -13.50
CA GLY A 43 -0.27 8.33 -13.16
C GLY A 43 -0.64 6.85 -13.34
N SER A 44 0.23 5.93 -12.94
CA SER A 44 -0.09 4.51 -12.83
C SER A 44 -0.77 4.25 -11.48
N GLU A 45 -1.71 3.32 -11.46
CA GLU A 45 -2.31 2.80 -10.23
C GLU A 45 -1.22 2.29 -9.25
N GLY A 46 -0.13 1.75 -9.79
CA GLY A 46 1.04 1.30 -9.03
C GLY A 46 1.73 2.41 -8.26
N PHE A 47 1.84 3.61 -8.85
CA PHE A 47 2.42 4.78 -8.19
C PHE A 47 1.56 5.26 -7.04
N GLU A 48 0.27 5.44 -7.27
CA GLU A 48 -0.68 5.90 -6.25
C GLU A 48 -0.73 4.90 -5.08
N HIS A 49 -0.73 3.58 -5.38
CA HIS A 49 -0.62 2.54 -4.36
C HIS A 49 0.67 2.62 -3.55
N SER A 50 1.82 2.81 -4.22
CA SER A 50 3.13 2.93 -3.57
C SER A 50 3.25 4.19 -2.70
N TYR A 51 2.76 5.34 -3.19
CA TYR A 51 2.73 6.59 -2.44
C TYR A 51 1.90 6.46 -1.17
N ILE A 52 0.66 5.97 -1.30
CA ILE A 52 -0.23 5.76 -0.15
C ILE A 52 0.38 4.76 0.83
N ARG A 53 1.03 3.70 0.33
CA ARG A 53 1.75 2.73 1.17
C ARG A 53 2.81 3.42 2.02
N HIS A 54 3.63 4.26 1.40
CA HIS A 54 4.70 4.96 2.09
C HIS A 54 4.13 5.90 3.16
N LYS A 55 3.14 6.72 2.80
CA LYS A 55 2.47 7.63 3.74
C LYS A 55 1.77 6.91 4.89
N LEU A 56 1.17 5.76 4.62
CA LEU A 56 0.56 4.92 5.64
C LEU A 56 1.60 4.36 6.63
N ILE A 57 2.75 3.90 6.12
CA ILE A 57 3.86 3.42 6.94
C ILE A 57 4.44 4.56 7.80
N GLU A 58 4.68 5.74 7.21
CA GLU A 58 5.15 6.93 7.95
C GLU A 58 4.18 7.31 9.08
N LYS A 59 2.87 7.29 8.79
CA LYS A 59 1.82 7.70 9.74
C LYS A 59 1.64 6.71 10.89
N ILE A 60 1.69 5.41 10.61
CA ILE A 60 1.43 4.38 11.63
C ILE A 60 2.71 4.04 12.40
N GLY A 61 3.84 3.86 11.71
CA GLY A 61 5.09 3.33 12.27
C GLY A 61 5.01 1.83 12.63
N GLY A 62 6.05 1.30 13.30
CA GLY A 62 6.11 -0.10 13.73
C GLY A 62 6.81 -1.05 12.74
N ASN A 63 6.73 -2.35 13.01
CA ASN A 63 7.34 -3.38 12.17
C ASN A 63 6.41 -3.74 11.00
N VAL A 64 6.87 -3.53 9.78
CA VAL A 64 6.04 -3.63 8.56
C VAL A 64 6.37 -4.88 7.76
N TYR A 65 5.35 -5.66 7.43
CA TYR A 65 5.39 -6.78 6.50
C TYR A 65 4.63 -6.43 5.22
N ILE A 66 5.36 -6.28 4.12
CA ILE A 66 4.82 -5.87 2.82
C ILE A 66 4.30 -7.09 2.05
N GLU A 67 3.13 -6.92 1.41
CA GLU A 67 2.43 -7.92 0.60
C GLU A 67 2.20 -9.27 1.32
N SER A 68 2.21 -9.25 2.65
CA SER A 68 1.94 -10.38 3.56
C SER A 68 2.70 -11.70 3.29
N GLY A 69 3.73 -11.70 2.41
CA GLY A 69 4.42 -12.92 1.97
C GLY A 69 5.06 -13.72 3.10
N GLN A 70 5.46 -13.03 4.18
CA GLN A 70 6.08 -13.61 5.36
C GLN A 70 5.11 -13.84 6.53
N THR A 71 3.85 -13.40 6.41
CA THR A 71 2.87 -13.46 7.52
C THR A 71 2.06 -14.75 7.54
N GLY A 72 2.04 -15.50 6.42
CA GLY A 72 1.26 -16.72 6.26
C GLY A 72 -0.25 -16.54 6.08
N LEU A 73 -0.77 -15.30 6.20
CA LEU A 73 -2.20 -14.99 6.02
C LEU A 73 -2.74 -15.41 4.64
N SER A 74 -1.88 -15.48 3.63
CA SER A 74 -2.23 -15.98 2.29
C SER A 74 -2.83 -17.39 2.31
N LYS A 75 -2.48 -18.22 3.30
CA LYS A 75 -3.06 -19.57 3.51
C LYS A 75 -4.54 -19.53 3.90
N LEU A 76 -5.03 -18.41 4.44
CA LEU A 76 -6.45 -18.15 4.71
C LEU A 76 -7.17 -17.54 3.48
N GLY A 77 -6.53 -17.55 2.30
CA GLY A 77 -7.07 -16.91 1.11
C GLY A 77 -7.06 -15.38 1.17
N PHE A 78 -6.28 -14.80 2.09
CA PHE A 78 -6.23 -13.36 2.34
C PHE A 78 -4.79 -12.85 2.29
N ARG A 79 -4.52 -11.90 1.39
CA ARG A 79 -3.18 -11.33 1.20
C ARG A 79 -3.26 -9.81 1.39
N PRO A 80 -3.14 -9.30 2.63
CA PRO A 80 -3.07 -7.87 2.89
C PRO A 80 -1.95 -7.21 2.09
N ASP A 81 -2.18 -5.96 1.69
CA ASP A 81 -1.12 -5.10 1.14
C ASP A 81 -0.03 -4.85 2.18
N LEU A 82 -0.42 -4.61 3.44
CA LEU A 82 0.47 -4.45 4.57
C LEU A 82 -0.07 -5.17 5.81
N VAL A 83 0.86 -5.73 6.60
CA VAL A 83 0.62 -6.07 8.00
C VAL A 83 1.63 -5.30 8.83
N ILE A 84 1.16 -4.51 9.79
CA ILE A 84 2.01 -3.69 10.64
C ILE A 84 1.82 -4.16 12.09
N ILE A 85 2.92 -4.49 12.76
CA ILE A 85 2.91 -4.82 14.18
C ILE A 85 3.45 -3.60 14.94
N LYS A 86 2.60 -3.04 15.81
CA LYS A 86 2.95 -1.92 16.67
C LYS A 86 2.43 -2.22 18.07
N ASP A 87 3.34 -2.29 19.03
CA ASP A 87 3.03 -2.63 20.41
C ASP A 87 2.25 -3.97 20.51
N GLU A 88 1.08 -3.97 21.15
CA GLU A 88 0.18 -5.14 21.28
C GLU A 88 -0.87 -5.23 20.16
N GLU A 89 -0.71 -4.46 19.09
CA GLU A 89 -1.67 -4.34 18.00
C GLU A 89 -1.09 -4.90 16.68
N VAL A 90 -1.96 -5.58 15.95
CA VAL A 90 -1.74 -5.94 14.54
C VAL A 90 -2.68 -5.12 13.69
N ILE A 91 -2.10 -4.36 12.78
CA ILE A 91 -2.81 -3.52 11.84
C ILE A 91 -2.76 -4.22 10.48
N ILE A 92 -3.93 -4.60 9.99
CA ILE A 92 -4.13 -5.13 8.65
C ILE A 92 -4.49 -3.95 7.77
N ALA A 93 -3.63 -3.62 6.81
CA ALA A 93 -3.79 -2.47 5.97
C ALA A 93 -4.00 -2.86 4.49
N GLU A 94 -5.03 -2.29 3.89
CA GLU A 94 -5.37 -2.42 2.47
C GLU A 94 -5.33 -1.04 1.82
N ILE A 95 -4.70 -0.95 0.65
CA ILE A 95 -4.54 0.30 -0.09
C ILE A 95 -5.35 0.19 -1.36
N GLU A 96 -6.29 1.11 -1.56
CA GLU A 96 -7.22 1.05 -2.67
C GLU A 96 -7.44 2.41 -3.32
N THR A 97 -7.31 2.44 -4.64
CA THR A 97 -7.51 3.63 -5.47
C THR A 97 -8.85 3.61 -6.20
N ASP A 98 -9.55 2.47 -6.18
CA ASP A 98 -10.88 2.28 -6.74
C ASP A 98 -11.88 1.86 -5.66
N LYS A 99 -13.04 2.53 -5.66
CA LYS A 99 -14.12 2.28 -4.68
C LYS A 99 -14.74 0.89 -4.79
N GLY A 100 -14.86 0.34 -6.00
CA GLY A 100 -15.44 -0.98 -6.24
C GLY A 100 -14.57 -2.07 -5.63
N ARG A 101 -13.25 -1.95 -5.84
CA ARG A 101 -12.25 -2.83 -5.21
C ARG A 101 -12.19 -2.65 -3.70
N ALA A 102 -12.21 -1.41 -3.20
CA ALA A 102 -12.27 -1.12 -1.76
C ALA A 102 -13.45 -1.85 -1.09
N LEU A 103 -14.69 -1.67 -1.60
CA LEU A 103 -15.87 -2.35 -1.06
C LEU A 103 -15.76 -3.88 -1.13
N LYS A 104 -15.25 -4.42 -2.25
CA LYS A 104 -15.06 -5.85 -2.43
C LYS A 104 -14.06 -6.42 -1.41
N LYS A 105 -12.94 -5.73 -1.19
CA LYS A 105 -11.94 -6.11 -0.19
C LYS A 105 -12.49 -5.98 1.22
N MET A 106 -13.13 -4.87 1.58
CA MET A 106 -13.77 -4.68 2.90
C MET A 106 -14.74 -5.83 3.23
N ARG A 107 -15.62 -6.20 2.30
CA ARG A 107 -16.55 -7.34 2.48
C ARG A 107 -15.82 -8.68 2.64
N LYS A 108 -14.67 -8.85 1.98
CA LYS A 108 -13.85 -10.05 2.13
C LYS A 108 -13.20 -10.09 3.52
N VAL A 109 -12.57 -8.99 3.95
CA VAL A 109 -11.94 -8.89 5.27
C VAL A 109 -12.96 -9.07 6.38
N ALA A 110 -14.14 -8.44 6.29
CA ALA A 110 -15.20 -8.58 7.29
C ALA A 110 -15.65 -10.03 7.51
N ARG A 111 -15.74 -10.82 6.42
CA ARG A 111 -16.06 -12.26 6.52
C ARG A 111 -14.95 -13.06 7.18
N LEU A 112 -13.70 -12.74 6.88
CA LEU A 112 -12.53 -13.46 7.38
C LEU A 112 -12.09 -13.01 8.78
N LEU A 113 -12.63 -11.91 9.30
CA LEU A 113 -12.19 -11.31 10.57
C LEU A 113 -12.26 -12.30 11.75
N LYS A 114 -13.25 -13.19 11.76
CA LYS A 114 -13.39 -14.23 12.78
C LYS A 114 -12.24 -15.24 12.73
N ASP A 115 -11.87 -15.66 11.52
CA ASP A 115 -10.79 -16.63 11.27
C ASP A 115 -9.41 -15.99 11.44
N LEU A 116 -9.30 -14.67 11.22
CA LEU A 116 -8.05 -13.94 11.42
C LEU A 116 -7.62 -13.91 12.89
N LYS A 117 -8.58 -13.86 13.83
CA LYS A 117 -8.28 -13.82 15.27
C LYS A 117 -7.55 -15.06 15.79
N SER A 118 -7.72 -16.21 15.15
CA SER A 118 -7.04 -17.45 15.52
C SER A 118 -5.68 -17.61 14.86
N TYR A 119 -5.29 -16.72 13.94
CA TYR A 119 -4.04 -16.85 13.22
C TYR A 119 -2.83 -16.44 14.09
N PRO A 120 -1.69 -17.17 14.09
CA PRO A 120 -0.60 -16.94 15.03
C PRO A 120 -0.03 -15.50 15.10
N ILE A 121 0.03 -14.81 13.95
CA ILE A 121 0.51 -13.42 13.92
C ILE A 121 -0.45 -12.46 14.62
N ILE A 122 -1.72 -12.83 14.74
CA ILE A 122 -2.82 -12.03 15.30
C ILE A 122 -3.22 -12.50 16.71
N ALA A 123 -3.05 -13.79 17.01
CA ALA A 123 -3.46 -14.38 18.27
C ALA A 123 -2.94 -13.57 19.47
N ASN A 124 -3.82 -13.33 20.44
CA ASN A 124 -3.57 -12.52 21.65
C ASN A 124 -3.18 -11.05 21.40
N ARG A 125 -3.39 -10.52 20.20
CA ARG A 125 -3.18 -9.09 19.89
C ARG A 125 -4.49 -8.41 19.55
N LYS A 126 -4.55 -7.09 19.77
CA LYS A 126 -5.65 -6.27 19.24
C LYS A 126 -5.52 -6.22 17.72
N VAL A 127 -6.65 -6.32 17.02
CA VAL A 127 -6.67 -6.25 15.56
C VAL A 127 -7.34 -4.96 15.14
N ARG A 128 -6.63 -4.17 14.35
CA ARG A 128 -7.17 -3.02 13.66
C ARG A 128 -7.11 -3.25 12.16
N VAL A 129 -8.17 -2.90 11.46
CA VAL A 129 -8.23 -2.97 10.00
C VAL A 129 -8.29 -1.55 9.47
N VAL A 130 -7.32 -1.20 8.62
CA VAL A 130 -7.17 0.13 8.04
C VAL A 130 -7.32 0.02 6.53
N PHE A 131 -8.20 0.84 5.96
CA PHE A 131 -8.30 1.05 4.53
C PHE A 131 -7.74 2.43 4.19
N ALA A 132 -6.62 2.44 3.49
CA ALA A 132 -6.03 3.66 2.96
C ALA A 132 -6.56 3.91 1.55
N LEU A 133 -7.33 4.97 1.39
CA LEU A 133 -8.05 5.27 0.15
C LEU A 133 -7.47 6.51 -0.51
N SER A 134 -7.49 6.54 -1.84
CA SER A 134 -7.06 7.73 -2.58
C SER A 134 -8.18 8.74 -2.86
N LYS A 135 -9.44 8.30 -2.72
CA LYS A 135 -10.63 9.12 -2.98
C LYS A 135 -11.72 8.83 -1.96
N TRP A 136 -12.49 9.87 -1.65
CA TRP A 136 -13.64 9.79 -0.78
C TRP A 136 -14.82 9.08 -1.46
N ASP A 137 -15.51 8.20 -0.73
CA ASP A 137 -16.78 7.60 -1.16
C ASP A 137 -17.64 7.26 0.07
N GLU A 138 -18.84 7.84 0.13
CA GLU A 138 -19.75 7.70 1.29
C GLU A 138 -20.17 6.25 1.55
N ARG A 139 -20.33 5.44 0.51
CA ARG A 139 -20.73 4.03 0.66
C ARG A 139 -19.60 3.21 1.26
N VAL A 140 -18.37 3.51 0.88
CA VAL A 140 -17.16 2.89 1.45
C VAL A 140 -17.08 3.22 2.95
N LEU A 141 -17.27 4.48 3.32
CA LEU A 141 -17.20 4.92 4.71
C LEU A 141 -18.31 4.34 5.58
N SER A 142 -19.55 4.39 5.11
CA SER A 142 -20.69 3.81 5.83
C SER A 142 -20.50 2.30 6.07
N PHE A 143 -19.95 1.58 5.08
CA PHE A 143 -19.64 0.17 5.24
C PHE A 143 -18.49 -0.07 6.23
N ALA A 144 -17.42 0.73 6.12
CA ALA A 144 -16.27 0.63 7.02
C ALA A 144 -16.69 0.86 8.48
N GLU A 145 -17.48 1.89 8.74
CA GLU A 145 -18.04 2.19 10.06
C GLU A 145 -18.86 1.02 10.61
N SER A 146 -19.73 0.42 9.78
CA SER A 146 -20.53 -0.75 10.19
C SER A 146 -19.70 -1.98 10.57
N CYS A 147 -18.46 -2.07 10.07
CA CYS A 147 -17.52 -3.15 10.34
C CYS A 147 -16.48 -2.81 11.43
N GLY A 148 -16.46 -1.57 11.94
CA GLY A 148 -15.40 -1.07 12.83
C GLY A 148 -14.04 -0.94 12.14
N PHE A 149 -14.02 -0.68 10.82
CA PHE A 149 -12.79 -0.45 10.05
C PHE A 149 -12.42 1.02 10.05
N GLU A 150 -11.13 1.30 10.20
CA GLU A 150 -10.58 2.64 10.09
C GLU A 150 -10.37 2.97 8.61
N VAL A 151 -10.73 4.18 8.19
CA VAL A 151 -10.48 4.68 6.84
C VAL A 151 -9.55 5.88 6.93
N LEU A 152 -8.43 5.81 6.22
CA LEU A 152 -7.49 6.92 6.09
C LEU A 152 -7.52 7.40 4.65
N LEU A 153 -7.92 8.64 4.46
CA LEU A 153 -7.87 9.28 3.16
C LEU A 153 -6.47 9.85 2.94
N PHE A 154 -5.81 9.38 1.90
CA PHE A 154 -4.59 9.95 1.37
C PHE A 154 -4.95 10.52 0.00
N GLU A 155 -5.56 11.70 0.02
CA GLU A 155 -5.63 12.49 -1.19
C GLU A 155 -4.19 12.69 -1.65
N GLY A 156 -3.92 12.44 -2.93
CA GLY A 156 -2.68 12.91 -3.51
C GLY A 156 -2.73 14.43 -3.47
N GLU A 157 -2.32 15.03 -2.35
CA GLU A 157 -2.21 16.48 -2.13
C GLU A 157 -1.75 17.09 -3.45
N ASP A 158 -2.55 18.02 -3.99
CA ASP A 158 -2.35 18.77 -5.23
C ASP A 158 -0.95 18.59 -5.87
N LEU A 159 -0.71 17.40 -6.43
CA LEU A 159 0.56 16.94 -7.03
C LEU A 159 0.71 17.62 -8.41
N ARG A 160 0.43 18.93 -8.46
CA ARG A 160 0.26 19.81 -9.63
C ARG A 160 0.71 21.25 -9.33
N LYS A 161 1.28 21.54 -8.16
CA LYS A 161 1.86 22.86 -7.95
C LYS A 161 3.37 22.81 -8.20
N PRO A 162 3.84 23.62 -9.16
CA PRO A 162 5.21 23.58 -9.69
C PRO A 162 6.27 23.96 -8.65
#